data_AF-A0A519TNA5-F1
#
_entry.id   AF-A0A519TNA5-F1
#
_cell.length_a   1.000
_cell.length_b   1.000
_cell.length_c   1.000
_cell.angle_alpha   90.00
_cell.angle_beta   90.00
_cell.angle_gamma   90.00
#
_symmetry.space_group_name_H-M   'P 1'
#
loop_
_entity.id
_entity.type
_entity.pdbx_description
1 polymer ?
#
loop_
_entity_poly.entity_id
_entity_poly.type
_entity_poly.pdbx_seq_one_letter_code
_entity_poly.pdbx_strand_id
1 'polypeptide(L)' 'TLKSKDANGKKLGFISQEIGREINTMGAKANDAHIQQLVVGMKEELEKIKEQLLNVL' A
#
# COMPACT_ATOMS: atom_id res chain seq x y z
N THR A 1 -17.35 -1.06 -20.68
CA THR A 1 -16.58 -1.95 -19.78
C THR A 1 -15.61 -1.18 -18.88
N LEU A 2 -16.05 -0.21 -18.06
CA LEU A 2 -15.21 0.46 -17.03
C LEU A 2 -16.06 1.37 -16.10
N LYS A 3 -17.35 1.04 -15.89
CA LYS A 3 -18.31 1.89 -15.13
C LYS A 3 -19.05 1.12 -14.03
N SER A 4 -18.53 0.00 -13.54
CA SER A 4 -19.05 -0.64 -12.32
C SER A 4 -18.20 -0.22 -11.14
N LYS A 5 -18.84 0.14 -10.02
CA LYS A 5 -18.15 0.51 -8.76
C LYS A 5 -17.13 -0.54 -8.32
N ASP A 6 -17.40 -1.82 -8.57
CA ASP A 6 -16.51 -2.95 -8.26
C ASP A 6 -15.15 -2.89 -8.97
N ALA A 7 -15.10 -2.33 -10.19
CA ALA A 7 -13.85 -2.24 -10.95
C ALA A 7 -12.85 -1.27 -10.30
N ASN A 8 -13.34 -0.25 -9.59
CA ASN A 8 -12.50 0.77 -8.97
C ASN A 8 -11.81 0.24 -7.71
N GLY A 9 -12.53 -0.47 -6.84
CA GLY A 9 -11.92 -1.02 -5.63
C GLY A 9 -10.92 -2.14 -5.92
N LYS A 10 -11.15 -2.97 -6.95
CA LYS A 10 -10.16 -3.95 -7.41
C LYS A 10 -8.88 -3.29 -7.94
N LYS A 11 -9.01 -2.16 -8.65
CA LYS A 11 -7.86 -1.37 -9.13
C LYS A 11 -7.07 -0.76 -7.97
N LEU A 12 -7.76 -0.22 -6.96
CA LEU A 12 -7.11 0.35 -5.78
C LEU A 12 -6.42 -0.74 -4.93
N GLY A 13 -7.01 -1.93 -4.81
CA GLY A 13 -6.37 -3.08 -4.17
C GLY A 13 -5.07 -3.50 -4.86
N PHE A 14 -5.04 -3.50 -6.20
CA PHE A 14 -3.80 -3.75 -6.96
C PHE A 14 -2.74 -2.68 -6.70
N ILE A 15 -3.11 -1.40 -6.72
CA ILE A 15 -2.17 -0.29 -6.45
C ILE A 15 -1.61 -0.40 -5.03
N SER A 16 -2.46 -0.69 -4.04
CA SER A 16 -2.04 -0.90 -2.65
C SER A 16 -1.03 -2.05 -2.52
N GLN A 17 -1.22 -3.14 -3.28
CA GLN A 17 -0.23 -4.23 -3.33
C GLN A 17 1.11 -3.78 -3.90
N GLU A 18 1.12 -3.06 -5.02
CA GLU A 18 2.38 -2.61 -5.64
C GLU A 18 3.12 -1.62 -4.73
N ILE A 19 2.41 -0.71 -4.05
CA ILE A 19 2.99 0.18 -3.03
C ILE A 19 3.66 -0.65 -1.91
N GLY A 20 3.01 -1.74 -1.46
CA GLY A 20 3.58 -2.64 -0.46
C GLY A 20 4.86 -3.33 -0.93
N ARG A 21 4.97 -3.68 -2.22
CA ARG A 21 6.19 -4.26 -2.79
C ARG A 21 7.35 -3.26 -2.80
N GLU A 22 7.07 -2.01 -3.12
CA GLU A 22 8.09 -0.95 -3.12
C GLU A 22 8.57 -0.63 -1.69
N ILE A 23 7.65 -0.52 -0.73
CA ILE A 23 8.00 -0.32 0.69
C ILE A 23 8.90 -1.45 1.21
N ASN A 24 8.60 -2.71 0.84
CA ASN A 24 9.45 -3.85 1.23
C ASN A 24 10.82 -3.82 0.54
N THR A 25 10.88 -3.40 -0.72
CA THR A 25 12.14 -3.26 -1.46
C THR A 25 13.02 -2.17 -0.84
N MET A 26 12.43 -1.04 -0.46
CA MET A 26 13.11 0.02 0.29
C MET A 26 13.62 -0.51 1.63
N GLY A 27 12.78 -1.18 2.42
CA GLY A 27 13.18 -1.74 3.71
C GLY A 27 14.29 -2.80 3.61
N ALA A 28 14.29 -3.61 2.56
CA ALA A 28 15.31 -4.64 2.36
C ALA A 28 16.65 -4.09 1.84
N LYS A 29 16.64 -2.93 1.15
CA LYS A 29 17.82 -2.35 0.49
C LYS A 29 18.39 -1.12 1.18
N ALA A 30 17.62 -0.44 2.02
CA ALA A 30 18.09 0.73 2.76
C ALA A 30 18.87 0.31 4.01
N ASN A 31 20.14 0.70 4.10
CA ASN A 31 20.99 0.44 5.26
C ASN A 31 21.18 1.71 6.11
N ASP A 32 20.11 2.47 6.28
CA ASP A 32 20.06 3.73 7.02
C ASP A 32 18.91 3.67 8.03
N ALA A 33 19.22 3.98 9.29
CA ALA A 33 18.26 3.84 10.40
C ALA A 33 17.06 4.79 10.28
N HIS A 34 17.27 5.99 9.72
CA HIS A 34 16.18 6.94 9.51
C HIS A 34 15.26 6.47 8.38
N ILE A 35 15.81 5.92 7.29
CA ILE A 35 15.00 5.30 6.23
C ILE A 35 14.20 4.10 6.78
N GLN A 36 14.78 3.28 7.66
CA GLN A 36 14.07 2.17 8.28
C GLN A 36 12.87 2.63 9.12
N GLN A 37 13.02 3.73 9.88
CA GLN A 37 11.89 4.31 10.63
C GLN A 37 10.78 4.79 9.69
N LEU A 38 11.14 5.46 8.58
CA LEU A 38 10.17 5.89 7.58
C LEU A 38 9.44 4.69 6.95
N VAL A 39 10.16 3.60 6.64
CA VAL A 39 9.56 2.36 6.10
C VAL A 39 8.52 1.78 7.05
N VAL A 40 8.77 1.79 8.36
CA VAL A 40 7.78 1.33 9.36
C VAL A 40 6.52 2.20 9.30
N GLY A 41 6.67 3.52 9.32
CA GLY A 41 5.53 4.44 9.19
C GLY A 41 4.76 4.25 7.88
N MET A 42 5.46 4.03 6.76
CA MET A 42 4.82 3.75 5.47
C MET A 42 4.01 2.45 5.50
N LYS A 43 4.47 1.41 6.22
CA LYS A 43 3.72 0.16 6.38
C LYS A 43 2.43 0.39 7.17
N GLU A 44 2.47 1.18 8.23
CA GLU A 44 1.28 1.52 9.03
C GLU A 44 0.24 2.27 8.18
N GLU A 45 0.67 3.28 7.41
CA GLU A 45 -0.24 4.01 6.51
C GLU A 45 -0.81 3.11 5.41
N LEU A 46 -0.01 2.17 4.88
CA LEU A 46 -0.49 1.22 3.89
C LEU A 46 -1.59 0.30 4.45
N GLU A 47 -1.47 -0.15 5.70
CA GLU A 47 -2.52 -0.95 6.34
C GLU A 47 -3.82 -0.15 6.53
N LYS A 48 -3.73 1.12 6.93
CA LYS A 48 -4.92 1.99 7.00
C LYS A 48 -5.60 2.14 5.63
N ILE A 49 -4.83 2.27 4.56
CA ILE A 49 -5.36 2.31 3.19
C ILE A 49 -6.08 1.00 2.86
N LYS A 50 -5.51 -0.16 3.19
CA LYS A 50 -6.13 -1.47 2.94
C LYS A 50 -7.44 -1.62 3.72
N GLU A 51 -7.48 -1.21 4.98
CA GLU A 51 -8.70 -1.22 5.79
C GLU A 51 -9.80 -0.33 5.18
N GLN A 52 -9.45 0.88 4.75
CA GLN A 52 -10.41 1.77 4.07
C GLN A 52 -10.93 1.15 2.77
N LEU A 53 -10.08 0.48 1.99
CA LEU A 53 -10.49 -0.21 0.78
C LEU A 53 -11.47 -1.35 1.08
N LEU A 54 -11.24 -2.12 2.15
CA LEU A 54 -12.15 -3.17 2.60
C LEU A 54 -13.49 -2.63 3.13
N ASN A 55 -13.49 -1.45 3.73
CA ASN A 55 -14.71 -0.85 4.30
C ASN A 55 -15.60 -0.16 3.25
N VAL A 56 -15.06 0.17 2.08
CA VAL A 56 -15.78 0.87 0.99
C VAL A 56 -16.20 -0.10 -0.14
N LEU A 57 -15.54 -1.26 -0.23
CA LEU A 57 -15.88 -2.38 -1.12
C LEU A 57 -16.96 -3.28 -0.51
#